data_AF-A0A934E6X1-F1
#
_entry.id   AF-A0A934E6X1-F1
#
_cell.length_a   1.000
_cell.length_b   1.000
_cell.length_c   1.000
_cell.angle_alpha   90.00
_cell.angle_beta   90.00
_cell.angle_gamma   90.00
#
_symmetry.space_group_name_H-M   'P 1'
#
loop_
_entity.id
_entity.type
_entity.pdbx_description
1 polymer ?
#
loop_
_entity_poly.entity_id
_entity_poly.type
_entity_poly.pdbx_seq_one_letter_code
_entity_poly.pdbx_strand_id
1 'polypeptide(L)'
;MKWNKLLIAMTFILLVSGTAQSQPQAPVLSVVVTGTWINLSWTPIQGATGYTLSYAPIPYTGIASIVTVDMGTQTSLSGYLWAGAAYYGAIQSRDASGLSLYSNVVEVIINPSPLAGNFQVFAFNDLGMHCYDPDFSVFSILPLFNVLHAQTIQKGTVPNIIGPVVKVTYQGKADGTGSINTTSMGKTNFWDYVLPLFGENPPVDEGLLGAKMPGPVNQPQPFSWAAGAINWFSAAGIPITAVDDSNKTNSYPLMNVQALDPTNAAVLSSLPVVVPVSNEMACNVCHNTGSVAASLPGVNWSQSGNPAIQFRENILILHDYRNGTNLNNSRPVLCASCHYSPALDLGHTGPVGPQVMNKTMSAATHGYHASRIITGTPPSGNVCYYCHPGEKTQCARGAMVTAGLVCMDCHGTMTAVGQATRRPWTDLPMCQSCHTGDAINHLGTQIIGRLAYTDSPDTATPIVATNKRFAEQDNTLYRNSVGHNGVACESCHGSTHAEWPTSQANDNLAATSIQGHDGKIMECTACHGSGLSLTPNGGPHGMHNVNSQLWVNSHQNLASKQACGTCHSADGSGTVISKAAVNRTFSVEGRIVSISKGTQIGCGLCHENVLVVGGRG
;
A
#
# COMPACT_ATOMS: atom_id res chain seq x y z
N MET A 1 -66.46 0.26 -93.68
CA MET A 1 -67.79 0.33 -93.02
C MET A 1 -67.74 -0.56 -91.77
N LYS A 2 -68.20 -0.05 -90.62
CA LYS A 2 -68.42 -0.72 -89.31
C LYS A 2 -67.13 -1.00 -88.49
N TRP A 3 -66.76 -0.14 -87.52
CA TRP A 3 -67.24 -0.03 -86.12
C TRP A 3 -67.04 -1.31 -85.28
N ASN A 4 -66.06 -1.35 -84.38
CA ASN A 4 -66.24 -1.16 -82.92
C ASN A 4 -64.98 -1.52 -82.10
N LYS A 5 -64.92 -0.88 -80.94
CA LYS A 5 -63.88 -0.83 -79.89
C LYS A 5 -63.51 -2.22 -79.34
N LEU A 6 -62.24 -2.39 -78.90
CA LEU A 6 -61.94 -3.02 -77.62
C LEU A 6 -60.55 -2.61 -77.10
N LEU A 7 -60.48 -2.38 -75.79
CA LEU A 7 -59.39 -1.76 -75.04
C LEU A 7 -58.10 -2.60 -74.97
N ILE A 8 -57.01 -1.84 -74.87
CA ILE A 8 -55.62 -2.22 -74.60
C ILE A 8 -55.46 -2.75 -73.17
N ALA A 9 -54.77 -3.88 -73.02
CA ALA A 9 -53.96 -4.17 -71.84
C ALA A 9 -52.72 -4.94 -72.31
N MET A 10 -51.57 -4.26 -72.40
CA MET A 10 -50.27 -4.88 -72.66
C MET A 10 -49.34 -4.57 -71.49
N THR A 11 -49.04 -5.63 -70.75
CA THR A 11 -48.17 -5.72 -69.59
C THR A 11 -46.74 -5.38 -69.97
N PHE A 12 -46.17 -4.32 -69.39
CA PHE A 12 -44.74 -4.00 -69.49
C PHE A 12 -43.99 -4.66 -68.34
N ILE A 13 -43.06 -5.56 -68.66
CA ILE A 13 -42.13 -6.17 -67.71
C ILE A 13 -41.05 -5.14 -67.38
N LEU A 14 -41.03 -4.66 -66.13
CA LEU A 14 -39.95 -3.84 -65.58
C LEU A 14 -38.76 -4.72 -65.20
N LEU A 15 -37.65 -4.56 -65.92
CA LEU A 15 -36.34 -5.03 -65.51
C LEU A 15 -35.85 -4.20 -64.32
N VAL A 16 -35.79 -4.81 -63.14
CA VAL A 16 -35.16 -4.21 -61.95
C VAL A 16 -33.64 -4.36 -62.09
N SER A 17 -32.96 -3.28 -62.43
CA SER A 17 -31.52 -3.16 -62.30
C SER A 17 -31.14 -3.20 -60.82
N GLY A 18 -30.50 -4.27 -60.38
CA GLY A 18 -29.92 -4.37 -59.03
C GLY A 18 -28.85 -3.32 -58.83
N THR A 19 -29.04 -2.45 -57.84
CA THR A 19 -28.01 -1.50 -57.39
C THR A 19 -26.90 -2.29 -56.70
N ALA A 20 -25.70 -2.34 -57.29
CA ALA A 20 -24.51 -2.71 -56.56
C ALA A 20 -24.31 -1.70 -55.43
N GLN A 21 -24.44 -2.14 -54.18
CA GLN A 21 -24.28 -1.29 -53.01
C GLN A 21 -22.78 -0.97 -52.87
N SER A 22 -22.39 0.27 -53.16
CA SER A 22 -21.00 0.72 -53.07
C SER A 22 -20.55 0.75 -51.61
N GLN A 23 -19.34 0.28 -51.32
CA GLN A 23 -18.72 0.40 -49.99
C GLN A 23 -18.81 1.85 -49.46
N PRO A 24 -18.92 2.05 -48.14
CA PRO A 24 -19.00 3.38 -47.57
C PRO A 24 -17.70 4.14 -47.80
N GLN A 25 -17.79 5.48 -47.82
CA GLN A 25 -16.62 6.33 -48.03
C GLN A 25 -15.65 6.24 -46.85
N ALA A 26 -14.34 6.26 -47.15
CA ALA A 26 -13.31 6.31 -46.13
C ALA A 26 -13.33 7.67 -45.41
N PRO A 27 -13.33 7.70 -44.06
CA PRO A 27 -13.16 8.95 -43.32
C PRO A 27 -11.75 9.52 -43.51
N VAL A 28 -11.57 10.80 -43.17
CA VAL A 28 -10.26 11.42 -42.96
C VAL A 28 -9.99 11.47 -41.46
N LEU A 29 -8.86 10.90 -41.02
CA LEU A 29 -8.44 10.89 -39.62
C LEU A 29 -7.45 12.04 -39.35
N SER A 30 -7.71 12.77 -38.27
CA SER A 30 -6.87 13.86 -37.77
C SER A 30 -6.41 13.55 -36.35
N VAL A 31 -5.20 13.99 -36.01
CA VAL A 31 -4.65 13.90 -34.66
C VAL A 31 -4.19 15.27 -34.17
N VAL A 32 -4.51 15.59 -32.92
CA VAL A 32 -3.90 16.70 -32.16
C VAL A 32 -3.19 16.10 -30.96
N VAL A 33 -1.93 16.47 -30.75
CA VAL A 33 -1.12 16.08 -29.60
C VAL A 33 -0.76 17.31 -28.79
N THR A 34 -0.97 17.29 -27.48
CA THR A 34 -0.59 18.36 -26.56
C THR A 34 -0.02 17.76 -25.28
N GLY A 35 1.31 17.80 -25.13
CA GLY A 35 2.00 17.04 -24.09
C GLY A 35 1.77 15.54 -24.27
N THR A 36 1.20 14.89 -23.25
CA THR A 36 0.79 13.48 -23.28
C THR A 36 -0.66 13.27 -23.72
N TRP A 37 -1.44 14.34 -23.89
CA TRP A 37 -2.83 14.26 -24.28
C TRP A 37 -2.98 14.19 -25.80
N ILE A 38 -3.87 13.32 -26.26
CA ILE A 38 -4.22 13.19 -27.67
C ILE A 38 -5.71 13.44 -27.90
N ASN A 39 -6.03 13.94 -29.09
CA ASN A 39 -7.37 13.92 -29.66
C ASN A 39 -7.29 13.38 -31.09
N LEU A 40 -7.92 12.23 -31.30
CA LEU A 40 -8.21 11.69 -32.61
C LEU A 40 -9.62 12.14 -32.99
N SER A 41 -9.80 12.64 -34.21
CA SER A 41 -11.12 12.98 -34.75
C SER A 41 -11.18 12.61 -36.22
N TRP A 42 -12.38 12.26 -36.70
CA TRP A 42 -12.56 11.87 -38.10
C TRP A 42 -13.84 12.42 -38.70
N THR A 43 -13.82 12.57 -40.03
CA THR A 43 -14.94 13.11 -40.80
C THR A 43 -16.16 12.19 -40.71
N PRO A 44 -17.35 12.67 -40.30
CA PRO A 44 -18.56 11.88 -40.31
C PRO A 44 -18.97 11.49 -41.73
N ILE A 45 -19.29 10.21 -41.94
CA ILE A 45 -19.76 9.66 -43.21
C ILE A 45 -21.28 9.47 -43.16
N GLN A 46 -21.99 10.06 -44.13
CA GLN A 46 -23.44 9.95 -44.20
C GLN A 46 -23.86 8.48 -44.44
N GLY A 47 -24.79 7.98 -43.61
CA GLY A 47 -25.27 6.60 -43.69
C GLY A 47 -24.38 5.57 -42.99
N ALA A 48 -23.23 5.96 -42.45
CA ALA A 48 -22.42 5.06 -41.64
C ALA A 48 -23.13 4.70 -40.33
N THR A 49 -23.20 3.41 -40.04
CA THR A 49 -23.74 2.84 -38.79
C THR A 49 -22.68 2.67 -37.70
N GLY A 50 -21.40 2.83 -38.03
CA GLY A 50 -20.32 2.87 -37.05
C GLY A 50 -18.93 3.07 -37.66
N TYR A 51 -17.91 3.10 -36.80
CA TYR A 51 -16.51 3.27 -37.16
C TYR A 51 -15.61 2.27 -36.44
N THR A 52 -14.50 1.88 -37.07
CA THR A 52 -13.48 1.01 -36.49
C THR A 52 -12.13 1.70 -36.56
N LEU A 53 -11.52 1.95 -35.40
CA LEU A 53 -10.16 2.47 -35.28
C LEU A 53 -9.18 1.30 -35.29
N SER A 54 -8.16 1.37 -36.14
CA SER A 54 -7.03 0.43 -36.16
C SER A 54 -5.76 1.18 -35.80
N TYR A 55 -4.93 0.60 -34.94
CA TYR A 55 -3.63 1.16 -34.59
C TYR A 55 -2.55 0.10 -34.47
N ALA A 56 -1.30 0.49 -34.72
CA ALA A 56 -0.12 -0.39 -34.65
C ALA A 56 1.09 0.37 -34.10
N PRO A 57 2.04 -0.29 -33.40
CA PRO A 57 3.20 0.38 -32.83
C PRO A 57 4.14 0.94 -33.91
N ILE A 58 4.89 1.99 -33.56
CA ILE A 58 6.04 2.48 -34.32
C ILE A 58 7.33 2.00 -33.61
N PRO A 59 8.26 1.32 -34.30
CA PRO A 59 8.18 0.86 -35.69
C PRO A 59 7.19 -0.30 -35.86
N TYR A 60 6.58 -0.39 -37.06
CA TYR A 60 5.58 -1.43 -37.37
C TYR A 60 6.22 -2.83 -37.36
N THR A 61 5.64 -3.75 -36.59
CA THR A 61 6.17 -5.11 -36.40
C THR A 61 5.41 -6.19 -37.18
N GLY A 62 4.50 -5.80 -38.09
CA GLY A 62 3.74 -6.70 -38.94
C GLY A 62 2.25 -6.77 -38.60
N ILE A 63 1.47 -7.51 -39.41
CA ILE A 63 0.00 -7.46 -39.36
C ILE A 63 -0.59 -7.94 -38.03
N ALA A 64 0.11 -8.84 -37.32
CA ALA A 64 -0.27 -9.31 -35.99
C ALA A 64 -0.20 -8.22 -34.92
N SER A 65 0.48 -7.09 -35.19
CA SER A 65 0.59 -5.96 -34.25
C SER A 65 -0.56 -4.96 -34.35
N ILE A 66 -1.44 -5.11 -35.35
CA ILE A 66 -2.59 -4.23 -35.55
C ILE A 66 -3.69 -4.59 -34.56
N VAL A 67 -4.07 -3.63 -33.74
CA VAL A 67 -5.19 -3.72 -32.80
C VAL A 67 -6.35 -2.89 -33.34
N THR A 68 -7.56 -3.43 -33.26
CA THR A 68 -8.79 -2.76 -33.73
C THR A 68 -9.75 -2.50 -32.57
N VAL A 69 -10.38 -1.33 -32.57
CA VAL A 69 -11.39 -0.91 -31.59
C VAL A 69 -12.65 -0.47 -32.31
N ASP A 70 -13.81 -0.99 -31.90
CA ASP A 70 -15.11 -0.51 -32.41
C ASP A 70 -15.47 0.79 -31.70
N MET A 71 -15.59 1.87 -32.47
CA MET A 71 -15.88 3.21 -31.97
C MET A 71 -17.38 3.52 -31.96
N GLY A 72 -18.22 2.59 -32.44
CA GLY A 72 -19.65 2.84 -32.62
C GLY A 72 -19.88 4.05 -33.52
N THR A 73 -20.82 4.92 -33.18
CA THR A 73 -21.12 6.15 -33.95
C THR A 73 -20.28 7.36 -33.54
N GLN A 74 -19.27 7.19 -32.68
CA GLN A 74 -18.41 8.29 -32.26
C GLN A 74 -17.59 8.81 -33.44
N THR A 75 -17.21 10.09 -33.38
CA THR A 75 -16.38 10.74 -34.40
C THR A 75 -15.08 11.31 -33.82
N SER A 76 -14.80 11.01 -32.56
CA SER A 76 -13.57 11.38 -31.88
C SER A 76 -13.24 10.45 -30.71
N LEU A 77 -11.97 10.47 -30.30
CA LEU A 77 -11.41 9.80 -29.13
C LEU A 77 -10.34 10.70 -28.52
N SER A 78 -10.35 10.85 -27.20
CA SER A 78 -9.29 11.59 -26.50
C SER A 78 -8.83 10.86 -25.25
N GLY A 79 -7.55 11.03 -24.90
CA GLY A 79 -6.98 10.41 -23.71
C GLY A 79 -5.51 10.79 -23.53
N TYR A 80 -4.92 10.32 -22.43
CA TYR A 80 -3.49 10.48 -22.16
C TYR A 80 -2.73 9.21 -22.56
N LEU A 81 -1.60 9.38 -23.24
CA LEU A 81 -0.63 8.32 -23.51
C LEU A 81 0.65 8.56 -22.68
N TRP A 82 1.48 7.54 -22.50
CA TRP A 82 2.78 7.71 -21.81
C TRP A 82 3.81 8.41 -22.71
N ALA A 83 4.80 9.05 -22.10
CA ALA A 83 5.92 9.65 -22.83
C ALA A 83 6.65 8.59 -23.68
N GLY A 84 6.90 8.88 -24.95
CA GLY A 84 7.51 7.93 -25.90
C GLY A 84 6.53 6.97 -26.58
N ALA A 85 5.23 7.05 -26.27
CA ALA A 85 4.20 6.33 -27.03
C ALA A 85 4.23 6.74 -28.51
N ALA A 86 4.32 5.77 -29.40
CA ALA A 86 4.41 6.00 -30.84
C ALA A 86 3.58 4.95 -31.59
N TYR A 87 2.52 5.40 -32.27
CA TYR A 87 1.58 4.52 -32.99
C TYR A 87 1.20 5.08 -34.36
N TYR A 88 0.98 4.18 -35.31
CA TYR A 88 0.19 4.46 -36.51
C TYR A 88 -1.29 4.30 -36.19
N GLY A 89 -2.14 5.17 -36.73
CA GLY A 89 -3.59 5.08 -36.61
C GLY A 89 -4.31 5.23 -37.95
N ALA A 90 -5.35 4.45 -38.18
CA ALA A 90 -6.25 4.54 -39.33
C ALA A 90 -7.69 4.19 -38.92
N ILE A 91 -8.69 4.76 -39.58
CA ILE A 91 -10.11 4.53 -39.29
C ILE A 91 -10.85 4.04 -40.54
N GLN A 92 -11.83 3.16 -40.34
CA GLN A 92 -12.80 2.74 -41.36
C GLN A 92 -14.21 3.10 -40.91
N SER A 93 -15.09 3.45 -41.85
CA SER A 93 -16.53 3.55 -41.61
C SER A 93 -17.21 2.21 -41.95
N ARG A 94 -18.38 1.97 -41.36
CA ARG A 94 -19.16 0.74 -41.52
C ARG A 94 -20.63 1.04 -41.79
N ASP A 95 -21.21 0.43 -42.81
CA ASP A 95 -22.66 0.41 -43.05
C ASP A 95 -23.14 -1.00 -43.43
N ALA A 96 -24.38 -1.12 -43.92
CA ALA A 96 -24.96 -2.40 -44.32
C ALA A 96 -24.23 -3.09 -45.49
N SER A 97 -23.39 -2.37 -46.26
CA SER A 97 -22.59 -2.90 -47.37
C SER A 97 -21.20 -3.41 -46.94
N GLY A 98 -20.76 -3.09 -45.72
CA GLY A 98 -19.49 -3.53 -45.15
C GLY A 98 -18.61 -2.38 -44.64
N LEU A 99 -17.30 -2.62 -44.60
CA LEU A 99 -16.29 -1.63 -44.21
C LEU A 99 -15.81 -0.80 -45.41
N SER A 100 -15.49 0.47 -45.17
CA SER A 100 -14.79 1.31 -46.14
C SER A 100 -13.34 0.86 -46.32
N LEU A 101 -12.64 1.46 -47.29
CA LEU A 101 -11.18 1.51 -47.25
C LEU A 101 -10.69 2.24 -45.98
N TYR A 102 -9.45 2.00 -45.58
CA TYR A 102 -8.81 2.77 -44.52
C TYR A 102 -8.71 4.25 -44.88
N SER A 103 -8.80 5.10 -43.86
CA SER A 103 -8.44 6.51 -43.94
C SER A 103 -6.95 6.71 -44.31
N ASN A 104 -6.53 7.97 -44.40
CA ASN A 104 -5.12 8.30 -44.23
C ASN A 104 -4.58 7.73 -42.90
N VAL A 105 -3.31 7.36 -42.89
CA VAL A 105 -2.61 6.96 -41.68
C VAL A 105 -2.09 8.22 -40.97
N VAL A 106 -2.33 8.33 -39.67
CA VAL A 106 -1.73 9.34 -38.82
C VAL A 106 -0.64 8.72 -37.94
N GLU A 107 0.40 9.49 -37.66
CA GLU A 107 1.38 9.15 -36.63
C GLU A 107 0.99 9.84 -35.32
N VAL A 108 0.80 9.05 -34.27
CA VAL A 108 0.55 9.52 -32.91
C VAL A 108 1.85 9.31 -32.14
N ILE A 109 2.68 10.36 -32.08
CA ILE A 109 3.97 10.33 -31.38
C ILE A 109 3.92 11.29 -30.20
N ILE A 110 4.07 10.74 -29.00
CA ILE A 110 4.31 11.53 -27.79
C ILE A 110 5.82 11.68 -27.65
N ASN A 111 6.34 12.82 -28.11
CA ASN A 111 7.76 13.15 -27.91
C ASN A 111 8.06 13.16 -26.41
N PRO A 112 8.98 12.31 -25.92
CA PRO A 112 9.26 12.27 -24.51
C PRO A 112 10.08 13.52 -24.16
N SER A 113 9.50 14.39 -23.34
CA SER A 113 10.19 15.52 -22.74
C SER A 113 10.59 15.16 -21.31
N PRO A 114 11.82 15.48 -20.88
CA PRO A 114 12.19 15.31 -19.48
C PRO A 114 11.17 15.93 -18.54
N LEU A 115 10.87 15.24 -17.45
CA LEU A 115 9.95 15.70 -16.44
C LEU A 115 10.54 16.91 -15.73
N ALA A 116 9.80 18.01 -15.71
CA ALA A 116 10.20 19.25 -15.07
C ALA A 116 9.65 19.36 -13.64
N GLY A 117 10.38 20.09 -12.79
CA GLY A 117 9.99 20.36 -11.41
C GLY A 117 10.75 19.51 -10.39
N ASN A 118 10.33 19.62 -9.13
CA ASN A 118 10.94 18.89 -8.03
C ASN A 118 10.03 17.74 -7.62
N PHE A 119 10.61 16.60 -7.25
CA PHE A 119 9.86 15.40 -6.90
C PHE A 119 10.28 14.87 -5.53
N GLN A 120 9.33 14.24 -4.85
CA GLN A 120 9.58 13.50 -3.60
C GLN A 120 8.97 12.11 -3.73
N VAL A 121 9.80 11.07 -3.62
CA VAL A 121 9.30 9.71 -3.43
C VAL A 121 9.08 9.46 -1.94
N PHE A 122 7.93 8.89 -1.61
CA PHE A 122 7.59 8.33 -0.32
C PHE A 122 7.54 6.82 -0.50
N ALA A 123 8.18 6.05 0.37
CA ALA A 123 8.18 4.60 0.31
C ALA A 123 8.10 4.00 1.71
N PHE A 124 7.41 2.87 1.83
CA PHE A 124 7.10 2.24 3.11
C PHE A 124 6.75 0.77 2.93
N ASN A 125 7.06 -0.04 3.94
CA ASN A 125 6.48 -1.37 4.09
C ASN A 125 5.03 -1.27 4.58
N ASP A 126 4.17 -2.21 4.24
CA ASP A 126 2.74 -2.19 4.56
C ASP A 126 2.42 -2.50 6.05
N LEU A 127 3.17 -3.40 6.69
CA LEU A 127 2.84 -3.91 8.03
C LEU A 127 3.76 -3.41 9.14
N GLY A 128 5.00 -3.07 8.80
CA GLY A 128 6.10 -2.74 9.71
C GLY A 128 7.07 -3.90 9.95
N MET A 129 6.70 -5.14 9.63
CA MET A 129 7.57 -6.32 9.57
C MET A 129 6.82 -7.50 8.95
N HIS A 130 7.45 -8.19 7.98
CA HIS A 130 6.97 -9.50 7.53
C HIS A 130 7.63 -10.64 8.33
N CYS A 131 6.89 -11.73 8.54
CA CYS A 131 7.37 -12.92 9.25
C CYS A 131 7.46 -14.10 8.27
N TYR A 132 8.51 -14.91 8.34
CA TYR A 132 8.64 -16.12 7.52
C TYR A 132 9.14 -17.31 8.33
N ASP A 133 8.89 -18.53 7.84
CA ASP A 133 9.41 -19.73 8.48
C ASP A 133 10.94 -19.85 8.30
N PRO A 134 11.72 -20.09 9.36
CA PRO A 134 13.16 -20.35 9.22
C PRO A 134 13.48 -21.70 8.55
N ASP A 135 12.50 -22.60 8.39
CA ASP A 135 12.62 -23.88 7.68
C ASP A 135 11.28 -24.26 7.05
N PHE A 136 11.31 -24.71 5.79
CA PHE A 136 10.13 -25.06 5.00
C PHE A 136 9.93 -26.57 4.77
N SER A 137 10.80 -27.43 5.32
CA SER A 137 10.82 -28.86 5.03
C SER A 137 9.75 -29.68 5.76
N VAL A 138 9.23 -29.15 6.88
CA VAL A 138 8.23 -29.85 7.72
C VAL A 138 6.85 -29.25 7.55
N PHE A 139 6.69 -27.96 7.83
CA PHE A 139 5.47 -27.20 7.57
C PHE A 139 5.81 -25.74 7.31
N SER A 140 4.85 -25.00 6.75
CA SER A 140 4.92 -23.54 6.65
C SER A 140 3.63 -22.87 7.13
N ILE A 141 3.80 -21.77 7.87
CA ILE A 141 2.74 -20.83 8.24
C ILE A 141 2.77 -19.62 7.31
N LEU A 142 3.96 -19.12 6.94
CA LEU A 142 4.13 -17.93 6.10
C LEU A 142 5.31 -18.10 5.12
N PRO A 143 5.15 -17.72 3.85
CA PRO A 143 6.22 -17.75 2.86
C PRO A 143 7.27 -16.66 3.11
N LEU A 144 8.40 -16.76 2.40
CA LEU A 144 9.26 -15.60 2.15
C LEU A 144 8.49 -14.58 1.33
N PHE A 145 8.25 -13.42 1.93
CA PHE A 145 7.42 -12.38 1.35
C PHE A 145 7.74 -11.04 2.01
N ASN A 146 7.45 -9.95 1.31
CA ASN A 146 7.42 -8.61 1.85
C ASN A 146 6.69 -7.74 0.83
N VAL A 147 6.09 -6.64 1.29
CA VAL A 147 5.45 -5.67 0.40
C VAL A 147 6.10 -4.32 0.61
N LEU A 148 6.53 -3.74 -0.49
CA LEU A 148 7.00 -2.36 -0.53
C LEU A 148 6.07 -1.54 -1.41
N HIS A 149 5.60 -0.42 -0.89
CA HIS A 149 4.81 0.56 -1.62
C HIS A 149 5.56 1.87 -1.77
N ALA A 150 5.21 2.64 -2.80
CA ALA A 150 5.72 3.99 -2.99
C ALA A 150 4.71 4.93 -3.66
N GLN A 151 4.70 6.20 -3.22
CA GLN A 151 4.03 7.30 -3.93
C GLN A 151 5.08 8.32 -4.35
N THR A 152 5.03 8.77 -5.60
CA THR A 152 5.89 9.87 -6.07
C THR A 152 5.04 11.13 -6.18
N ILE A 153 5.47 12.20 -5.53
CA ILE A 153 4.77 13.49 -5.54
C ILE A 153 5.61 14.51 -6.31
N GLN A 154 5.03 15.11 -7.34
CA GLN A 154 5.57 16.34 -7.92
C GLN A 154 5.23 17.50 -7.01
N LYS A 155 6.27 18.19 -6.54
CA LYS A 155 6.14 19.27 -5.58
C LYS A 155 5.63 20.54 -6.23
N GLY A 156 4.86 21.32 -5.49
CA GLY A 156 4.35 22.62 -5.93
C GLY A 156 3.28 23.18 -5.00
N THR A 157 2.74 24.35 -5.31
CA THR A 157 1.64 24.94 -4.53
C THR A 157 0.46 23.97 -4.41
N VAL A 158 0.14 23.27 -5.49
CA VAL A 158 -0.80 22.13 -5.53
C VAL A 158 0.00 20.89 -5.95
N PRO A 159 0.47 20.07 -4.99
CA PRO A 159 1.23 18.86 -5.28
C PRO A 159 0.36 17.84 -6.02
N ASN A 160 1.00 17.01 -6.85
CA ASN A 160 0.31 15.95 -7.57
C ASN A 160 1.00 14.61 -7.35
N ILE A 161 0.22 13.56 -7.08
CA ILE A 161 0.72 12.18 -7.07
C ILE A 161 0.92 11.76 -8.52
N ILE A 162 2.18 11.54 -8.91
CA ILE A 162 2.57 11.21 -10.26
C ILE A 162 2.55 9.69 -10.43
N GLY A 163 1.68 9.23 -11.32
CA GLY A 163 1.52 7.82 -11.64
C GLY A 163 2.51 7.29 -12.67
N PRO A 164 2.08 6.45 -13.64
CA PRO A 164 2.98 5.64 -14.47
C PRO A 164 3.83 6.43 -15.48
N VAL A 165 3.74 7.76 -15.46
CA VAL A 165 4.64 8.64 -16.22
C VAL A 165 6.03 8.77 -15.59
N VAL A 166 6.21 8.33 -14.33
CA VAL A 166 7.53 8.10 -13.74
C VAL A 166 7.83 6.60 -13.66
N LYS A 167 9.11 6.23 -13.71
CA LYS A 167 9.56 4.88 -13.39
C LYS A 167 10.00 4.83 -11.93
N VAL A 168 9.52 3.86 -11.15
CA VAL A 168 9.97 3.65 -9.77
C VAL A 168 10.70 2.32 -9.66
N THR A 169 11.87 2.34 -9.02
CA THR A 169 12.70 1.13 -8.79
C THR A 169 13.17 1.04 -7.34
N TYR A 170 13.49 -0.17 -6.90
CA TYR A 170 14.17 -0.43 -5.63
C TYR A 170 15.44 -1.26 -5.84
N GLN A 171 16.42 -1.09 -4.96
CA GLN A 171 17.63 -1.92 -4.90
C GLN A 171 18.15 -2.03 -3.47
N GLY A 172 18.99 -3.01 -3.17
CA GLY A 172 19.59 -3.18 -1.85
C GLY A 172 20.47 -1.99 -1.50
N LYS A 173 20.40 -1.55 -0.24
CA LYS A 173 21.18 -0.43 0.29
C LYS A 173 21.88 -0.86 1.58
N ALA A 174 23.18 -0.59 1.68
CA ALA A 174 23.90 -0.77 2.93
C ALA A 174 23.40 0.22 3.99
N ASP A 175 23.18 -0.27 5.20
CA ASP A 175 22.88 0.58 6.35
C ASP A 175 24.15 1.21 6.96
N GLY A 176 23.98 1.99 8.03
CA GLY A 176 25.10 2.66 8.70
C GLY A 176 26.15 1.72 9.30
N THR A 177 25.85 0.42 9.42
CA THR A 177 26.78 -0.62 9.89
C THR A 177 27.46 -1.38 8.74
N GLY A 178 27.06 -1.10 7.49
CA GLY A 178 27.51 -1.80 6.29
C GLY A 178 26.72 -3.07 5.97
N SER A 179 25.66 -3.40 6.72
CA SER A 179 24.80 -4.54 6.42
C SER A 179 23.94 -4.25 5.19
N ILE A 180 23.94 -5.16 4.22
CA ILE A 180 23.16 -5.07 2.97
C ILE A 180 22.58 -6.44 2.64
N ASN A 181 21.35 -6.46 2.13
CA ASN A 181 20.68 -7.68 1.70
C ASN A 181 20.22 -7.54 0.25
N THR A 182 21.00 -8.09 -0.68
CA THR A 182 20.72 -8.01 -2.12
C THR A 182 20.07 -9.26 -2.68
N THR A 183 20.22 -10.41 -2.01
CA THR A 183 19.74 -11.71 -2.48
C THR A 183 19.25 -12.58 -1.34
N SER A 184 18.30 -13.47 -1.62
CA SER A 184 17.84 -14.54 -0.75
C SER A 184 18.57 -15.88 -1.02
N MET A 185 19.33 -15.94 -2.11
CA MET A 185 20.05 -17.12 -2.57
C MET A 185 21.00 -17.63 -1.48
N GLY A 186 20.91 -18.93 -1.19
CA GLY A 186 21.78 -19.59 -0.20
C GLY A 186 21.47 -19.27 1.26
N LYS A 187 20.40 -18.51 1.56
CA LYS A 187 20.04 -18.06 2.92
C LYS A 187 18.81 -18.77 3.50
N THR A 188 18.20 -19.66 2.73
CA THR A 188 16.91 -20.30 3.01
C THR A 188 16.72 -21.55 2.15
N ASN A 189 15.92 -22.51 2.63
CA ASN A 189 15.47 -23.67 1.85
C ASN A 189 14.07 -23.46 1.22
N PHE A 190 13.50 -22.25 1.28
CA PHE A 190 12.20 -21.93 0.65
C PHE A 190 12.10 -22.41 -0.79
N TRP A 191 13.17 -22.20 -1.57
CA TRP A 191 13.24 -22.54 -3.00
C TRP A 191 13.07 -24.04 -3.27
N ASP A 192 13.42 -24.91 -2.32
CA ASP A 192 13.25 -26.36 -2.46
C ASP A 192 11.80 -26.79 -2.21
N TYR A 193 11.03 -26.00 -1.45
CA TYR A 193 9.71 -26.38 -0.94
C TYR A 193 8.56 -25.47 -1.41
N VAL A 194 8.85 -24.41 -2.17
CA VAL A 194 7.83 -23.48 -2.65
C VAL A 194 6.76 -24.17 -3.50
N LEU A 195 7.16 -25.10 -4.39
CA LEU A 195 6.22 -25.84 -5.23
C LEU A 195 5.28 -26.75 -4.44
N PRO A 196 5.75 -27.68 -3.58
CA PRO A 196 4.83 -28.50 -2.79
C PRO A 196 4.01 -27.72 -1.75
N LEU A 197 4.47 -26.57 -1.27
CA LEU A 197 3.74 -25.77 -0.28
C LEU A 197 2.72 -24.81 -0.91
N PHE A 198 3.09 -24.13 -1.99
CA PHE A 198 2.31 -23.01 -2.56
C PHE A 198 1.83 -23.27 -3.99
N GLY A 199 2.21 -24.39 -4.61
CA GLY A 199 1.81 -24.74 -5.97
C GLY A 199 2.53 -23.99 -7.09
N GLU A 200 3.50 -23.14 -6.74
CA GLU A 200 4.26 -22.28 -7.65
C GLU A 200 5.74 -22.63 -7.65
N ASN A 201 6.43 -22.41 -8.77
CA ASN A 201 7.88 -22.68 -8.89
C ASN A 201 8.65 -21.45 -9.42
N PRO A 202 8.64 -20.33 -8.69
CA PRO A 202 9.37 -19.14 -9.11
C PRO A 202 10.89 -19.40 -9.07
N PRO A 203 11.68 -18.75 -9.95
CA PRO A 203 13.13 -18.73 -9.85
C PRO A 203 13.60 -18.20 -8.48
N VAL A 204 14.80 -18.61 -8.05
CA VAL A 204 15.46 -18.00 -6.89
C VAL A 204 15.50 -16.48 -7.05
N ASP A 205 15.26 -15.77 -5.94
CA ASP A 205 15.10 -14.31 -5.86
C ASP A 205 13.82 -13.75 -6.49
N GLU A 206 12.89 -14.56 -7.00
CA GLU A 206 11.56 -14.12 -7.43
C GLU A 206 10.49 -14.65 -6.46
N GLY A 207 9.67 -13.78 -5.88
CA GLY A 207 8.64 -14.24 -4.94
C GLY A 207 7.29 -14.53 -5.59
N LEU A 208 6.32 -14.94 -4.77
CA LEU A 208 5.04 -15.51 -5.21
C LEU A 208 4.15 -14.57 -6.03
N LEU A 209 4.41 -13.25 -6.01
CA LEU A 209 3.72 -12.25 -6.84
C LEU A 209 4.63 -11.57 -7.87
N GLY A 210 5.78 -12.19 -8.17
CA GLY A 210 6.71 -11.77 -9.23
C GLY A 210 7.68 -10.64 -8.84
N ALA A 211 7.52 -9.99 -7.68
CA ALA A 211 8.54 -9.06 -7.19
C ALA A 211 9.85 -9.80 -6.87
N LYS A 212 10.98 -9.14 -7.14
CA LYS A 212 12.29 -9.78 -7.10
C LYS A 212 13.20 -9.18 -6.03
N MET A 213 14.13 -9.98 -5.51
CA MET A 213 15.33 -9.42 -4.89
C MET A 213 16.24 -8.84 -5.99
N PRO A 214 17.03 -7.79 -5.70
CA PRO A 214 17.99 -7.21 -6.65
C PRO A 214 19.04 -8.18 -7.23
N GLY A 215 19.29 -9.29 -6.52
CA GLY A 215 20.28 -10.30 -6.84
C GLY A 215 21.70 -9.88 -6.48
N PRO A 216 22.70 -10.77 -6.62
CA PRO A 216 24.08 -10.53 -6.17
C PRO A 216 24.78 -9.32 -6.83
N VAL A 217 24.35 -8.92 -8.02
CA VAL A 217 24.85 -7.72 -8.74
C VAL A 217 24.07 -6.45 -8.40
N ASN A 218 23.11 -6.54 -7.46
CA ASN A 218 22.26 -5.48 -6.95
C ASN A 218 21.52 -4.69 -8.05
N GLN A 219 20.92 -5.38 -9.02
CA GLN A 219 20.21 -4.73 -10.12
C GLN A 219 18.92 -4.06 -9.60
N PRO A 220 18.65 -2.79 -9.98
CA PRO A 220 17.39 -2.14 -9.64
C PRO A 220 16.19 -2.92 -10.18
N GLN A 221 15.26 -3.25 -9.30
CA GLN A 221 14.02 -3.95 -9.62
C GLN A 221 12.87 -2.94 -9.78
N PRO A 222 11.95 -3.13 -10.73
CA PRO A 222 10.85 -2.21 -10.96
C PRO A 222 9.73 -2.40 -9.93
N PHE A 223 9.02 -1.32 -9.63
CA PHE A 223 7.67 -1.42 -9.08
C PHE A 223 6.63 -1.51 -10.20
N SER A 224 5.47 -2.06 -9.88
CA SER A 224 4.28 -2.01 -10.74
C SER A 224 3.36 -0.86 -10.31
N TRP A 225 2.83 -0.09 -11.25
CA TRP A 225 1.81 0.92 -10.96
C TRP A 225 0.45 0.25 -10.68
N ALA A 226 -0.14 0.54 -9.52
CA ALA A 226 -1.49 0.10 -9.17
C ALA A 226 -2.40 1.33 -9.02
N ALA A 227 -3.20 1.58 -10.06
CA ALA A 227 -4.25 2.59 -10.04
C ALA A 227 -5.41 2.13 -9.14
N GLY A 228 -6.04 3.08 -8.44
CA GLY A 228 -7.18 2.77 -7.58
C GLY A 228 -7.44 3.86 -6.55
N ALA A 229 -7.96 3.48 -5.39
CA ALA A 229 -8.24 4.42 -4.30
C ALA A 229 -6.97 5.13 -3.79
N ILE A 230 -5.82 4.45 -3.80
CA ILE A 230 -4.56 4.96 -3.23
C ILE A 230 -3.59 5.54 -4.28
N ASN A 231 -3.62 5.02 -5.51
CA ASN A 231 -2.70 5.42 -6.59
C ASN A 231 -1.22 5.38 -6.16
N TRP A 232 -0.64 4.17 -6.19
CA TRP A 232 0.74 3.95 -5.76
C TRP A 232 1.48 2.97 -6.67
N PHE A 233 2.79 2.88 -6.45
CA PHE A 233 3.64 1.83 -6.96
C PHE A 233 3.74 0.72 -5.92
N SER A 234 3.68 -0.55 -6.36
CA SER A 234 3.78 -1.71 -5.47
C SER A 234 4.78 -2.74 -6.00
N ALA A 235 5.58 -3.27 -5.08
CA ALA A 235 6.40 -4.45 -5.24
C ALA A 235 5.99 -5.44 -4.13
N ALA A 236 5.00 -6.27 -4.43
CA ALA A 236 4.45 -7.25 -3.50
C ALA A 236 5.12 -8.61 -3.70
N GLY A 237 5.43 -9.28 -2.60
CA GLY A 237 6.05 -10.60 -2.61
C GLY A 237 7.56 -10.58 -2.79
N ILE A 238 8.27 -9.58 -2.28
CA ILE A 238 9.73 -9.57 -2.28
C ILE A 238 10.23 -10.70 -1.35
N PRO A 239 11.01 -11.70 -1.83
CA PRO A 239 11.41 -12.86 -1.02
C PRO A 239 12.65 -12.56 -0.16
N ILE A 240 12.62 -11.50 0.63
CA ILE A 240 13.74 -11.07 1.47
C ILE A 240 13.86 -11.91 2.76
N THR A 241 15.08 -12.13 3.24
CA THR A 241 15.37 -12.86 4.48
C THR A 241 15.91 -11.93 5.56
N ALA A 242 15.89 -12.37 6.82
CA ALA A 242 16.54 -11.65 7.92
C ALA A 242 18.08 -11.83 7.96
N VAL A 243 18.66 -12.45 6.93
CA VAL A 243 20.09 -12.73 6.82
C VAL A 243 20.67 -11.88 5.70
N ASP A 244 21.69 -11.08 6.03
CA ASP A 244 22.35 -10.20 5.07
C ASP A 244 23.35 -10.94 4.18
N ASP A 245 23.97 -10.25 3.24
CA ASP A 245 24.90 -10.84 2.27
C ASP A 245 26.21 -11.34 2.90
N SER A 246 26.48 -10.95 4.15
CA SER A 246 27.61 -11.44 4.96
C SER A 246 27.20 -12.55 5.94
N ASN A 247 26.01 -13.15 5.76
CA ASN A 247 25.42 -14.16 6.63
C ASN A 247 25.21 -13.70 8.09
N LYS A 248 25.04 -12.39 8.31
CA LYS A 248 24.68 -11.84 9.62
C LYS A 248 23.19 -11.58 9.68
N THR A 249 22.60 -11.75 10.86
CA THR A 249 21.18 -11.42 11.06
C THR A 249 20.99 -9.91 11.10
N ASN A 250 20.14 -9.40 10.21
CA ASN A 250 19.63 -8.04 10.22
C ASN A 250 18.14 -8.07 9.81
N SER A 251 17.25 -7.83 10.77
CA SER A 251 15.81 -7.80 10.54
C SER A 251 15.28 -6.47 10.00
N TYR A 252 16.15 -5.48 9.81
CA TYR A 252 15.80 -4.16 9.29
C TYR A 252 16.66 -3.79 8.06
N PRO A 253 16.74 -4.66 7.04
CA PRO A 253 17.52 -4.38 5.85
C PRO A 253 16.95 -3.15 5.12
N LEU A 254 17.84 -2.35 4.52
CA LEU A 254 17.45 -1.18 3.75
C LEU A 254 17.38 -1.50 2.25
N MET A 255 16.40 -0.91 1.60
CA MET A 255 16.37 -0.70 0.16
C MET A 255 16.44 0.80 -0.15
N ASN A 256 16.99 1.14 -1.30
CA ASN A 256 16.92 2.48 -1.86
C ASN A 256 15.85 2.49 -2.95
N VAL A 257 14.80 3.28 -2.75
CA VAL A 257 13.74 3.51 -3.73
C VAL A 257 14.03 4.78 -4.51
N GLN A 258 13.94 4.71 -5.83
CA GLN A 258 14.17 5.85 -6.72
C GLN A 258 13.00 6.06 -7.66
N ALA A 259 12.59 7.32 -7.82
CA ALA A 259 11.78 7.77 -8.93
C ALA A 259 12.70 8.28 -10.03
N LEU A 260 12.51 7.78 -11.24
CA LEU A 260 13.33 8.05 -12.41
C LEU A 260 12.48 8.65 -13.53
N ASP A 261 13.07 9.59 -14.25
CA ASP A 261 12.53 10.07 -15.51
C ASP A 261 12.66 8.96 -16.58
N PRO A 262 11.57 8.48 -17.20
CA PRO A 262 11.64 7.41 -18.19
C PRO A 262 12.38 7.84 -19.48
N THR A 263 12.53 9.14 -19.72
CA THR A 263 13.10 9.71 -20.94
C THR A 263 14.61 9.60 -20.99
N ASN A 264 15.26 9.85 -19.85
CA ASN A 264 16.72 10.00 -19.76
C ASN A 264 17.33 9.28 -18.55
N ALA A 265 16.52 8.52 -17.80
CA ALA A 265 16.90 7.82 -16.57
C ALA A 265 17.45 8.72 -15.44
N ALA A 266 17.19 10.03 -15.48
CA ALA A 266 17.58 10.94 -14.41
C ALA A 266 16.83 10.59 -13.11
N VAL A 267 17.56 10.56 -11.99
CA VAL A 267 16.96 10.38 -10.66
C VAL A 267 16.21 11.66 -10.28
N LEU A 268 14.89 11.57 -10.19
CA LEU A 268 14.01 12.66 -9.78
C LEU A 268 13.93 12.77 -8.25
N SER A 269 13.96 11.63 -7.57
CA SER A 269 13.96 11.52 -6.11
C SER A 269 14.49 10.16 -5.67
N SER A 270 15.08 10.09 -4.46
CA SER A 270 15.64 8.87 -3.88
C SER A 270 15.37 8.82 -2.38
N LEU A 271 14.97 7.67 -1.87
CA LEU A 271 14.64 7.48 -0.46
C LEU A 271 15.15 6.11 0.05
N PRO A 272 15.91 6.08 1.17
CA PRO A 272 16.14 4.83 1.88
C PRO A 272 14.88 4.43 2.67
N VAL A 273 14.50 3.15 2.56
CA VAL A 273 13.35 2.58 3.26
C VAL A 273 13.72 1.22 3.81
N VAL A 274 13.20 0.89 4.98
CA VAL A 274 13.35 -0.45 5.56
C VAL A 274 12.43 -1.44 4.85
N VAL A 275 12.89 -2.68 4.67
CA VAL A 275 12.07 -3.82 4.24
C VAL A 275 12.14 -4.88 5.33
N PRO A 276 11.48 -4.62 6.48
CA PRO A 276 11.71 -5.34 7.72
C PRO A 276 11.17 -6.76 7.64
N VAL A 277 11.97 -7.71 8.12
CA VAL A 277 11.67 -9.15 8.01
C VAL A 277 12.25 -9.94 9.17
N SER A 278 11.51 -10.94 9.64
CA SER A 278 11.94 -11.78 10.76
C SER A 278 11.54 -13.24 10.60
N ASN A 279 12.39 -14.12 11.11
CA ASN A 279 12.11 -15.55 11.33
C ASN A 279 12.03 -15.89 12.82
N GLU A 280 11.90 -14.88 13.68
CA GLU A 280 11.80 -15.04 15.12
C GLU A 280 10.43 -15.64 15.49
N MET A 281 10.46 -16.90 15.93
CA MET A 281 9.34 -17.58 16.56
C MET A 281 9.86 -18.66 17.50
N ALA A 282 9.30 -18.76 18.70
CA ALA A 282 9.83 -19.53 19.81
C ALA A 282 8.98 -20.76 20.16
N CYS A 283 8.35 -21.40 19.16
CA CYS A 283 7.54 -22.61 19.37
C CYS A 283 8.30 -23.73 20.07
N ASN A 284 9.62 -23.81 19.86
CA ASN A 284 10.52 -24.77 20.48
C ASN A 284 10.52 -24.72 22.01
N VAL A 285 10.19 -23.58 22.63
CA VAL A 285 10.10 -23.43 24.10
C VAL A 285 9.15 -24.48 24.69
N CYS A 286 8.03 -24.76 24.01
CA CYS A 286 7.04 -25.73 24.47
C CYS A 286 7.07 -27.04 23.69
N HIS A 287 7.45 -27.01 22.41
CA HIS A 287 7.32 -28.15 21.48
C HIS A 287 8.60 -28.98 21.28
N ASN A 288 9.72 -28.64 21.91
CA ASN A 288 10.87 -29.54 21.94
C ASN A 288 10.54 -30.86 22.64
N THR A 289 11.15 -31.97 22.20
CA THR A 289 10.90 -33.29 22.79
C THR A 289 11.25 -33.26 24.29
N GLY A 290 10.31 -33.68 25.13
CA GLY A 290 10.43 -33.62 26.60
C GLY A 290 9.88 -32.34 27.23
N SER A 291 9.57 -31.29 26.46
CA SER A 291 8.90 -30.09 26.94
C SER A 291 7.39 -30.31 27.13
N VAL A 292 6.71 -29.32 27.71
CA VAL A 292 5.30 -29.40 28.12
C VAL A 292 4.32 -29.77 27.00
N ALA A 293 4.63 -29.45 25.73
CA ALA A 293 3.79 -29.77 24.59
C ALA A 293 4.25 -31.01 23.80
N ALA A 294 5.37 -31.64 24.17
CA ALA A 294 5.91 -32.84 23.52
C ALA A 294 6.44 -33.86 24.56
N SER A 295 5.60 -34.17 25.54
CA SER A 295 5.90 -35.09 26.65
C SER A 295 4.76 -36.06 26.99
N LEU A 296 3.68 -36.11 26.18
CA LEU A 296 2.56 -37.01 26.45
C LEU A 296 3.01 -38.48 26.40
N PRO A 297 2.68 -39.31 27.42
CA PRO A 297 2.97 -40.74 27.41
C PRO A 297 2.30 -41.45 26.24
N GLY A 298 3.00 -42.41 25.61
CA GLY A 298 2.49 -43.19 24.50
C GLY A 298 2.53 -42.50 23.13
N VAL A 299 3.00 -41.26 23.06
CA VAL A 299 3.24 -40.56 21.79
C VAL A 299 4.72 -40.70 21.42
N ASN A 300 5.00 -41.15 20.20
CA ASN A 300 6.36 -41.23 19.66
C ASN A 300 6.78 -39.85 19.11
N TRP A 301 7.49 -39.09 19.94
CA TRP A 301 8.00 -37.76 19.57
C TRP A 301 9.22 -37.83 18.65
N SER A 302 9.49 -36.71 17.98
CA SER A 302 10.64 -36.54 17.09
C SER A 302 11.96 -36.88 17.78
N GLN A 303 12.80 -37.63 17.06
CA GLN A 303 14.19 -37.93 17.42
C GLN A 303 15.19 -37.07 16.64
N SER A 304 14.72 -36.07 15.87
CA SER A 304 15.60 -35.22 15.10
C SER A 304 16.58 -34.48 16.01
N GLY A 305 17.87 -34.54 15.67
CA GLY A 305 18.93 -33.79 16.35
C GLY A 305 18.99 -32.31 15.95
N ASN A 306 18.27 -31.90 14.90
CA ASN A 306 18.19 -30.50 14.49
C ASN A 306 17.02 -29.81 15.22
N PRO A 307 17.27 -28.85 16.13
CA PRO A 307 16.22 -28.18 16.87
C PRO A 307 15.22 -27.46 15.97
N ALA A 308 15.64 -26.92 14.82
CA ALA A 308 14.75 -26.24 13.88
C ALA A 308 13.72 -27.20 13.24
N ILE A 309 14.04 -28.50 13.17
CA ILE A 309 13.16 -29.54 12.65
C ILE A 309 12.35 -30.15 13.79
N GLN A 310 12.99 -30.52 14.91
CA GLN A 310 12.38 -31.31 15.98
C GLN A 310 11.05 -30.74 16.49
N PHE A 311 11.00 -29.45 16.85
CA PHE A 311 9.76 -28.88 17.36
C PHE A 311 8.65 -28.83 16.30
N ARG A 312 9.02 -28.65 15.02
CA ARG A 312 8.06 -28.63 13.91
C ARG A 312 7.42 -29.99 13.70
N GLU A 313 8.26 -31.03 13.74
CA GLU A 313 7.80 -32.42 13.68
C GLU A 313 6.88 -32.73 14.86
N ASN A 314 7.25 -32.31 16.07
CA ASN A 314 6.43 -32.51 17.26
C ASN A 314 5.07 -31.78 17.18
N ILE A 315 5.01 -30.61 16.55
CA ILE A 315 3.72 -29.93 16.28
C ILE A 315 2.84 -30.81 15.39
N LEU A 316 3.37 -31.37 14.29
CA LEU A 316 2.59 -32.25 13.41
C LEU A 316 2.22 -33.58 14.08
N ILE A 317 3.14 -34.19 14.86
CA ILE A 317 2.86 -35.42 15.63
C ILE A 317 1.73 -35.17 16.64
N LEU A 318 1.77 -34.06 17.36
CA LEU A 318 0.71 -33.69 18.31
C LEU A 318 -0.61 -33.43 17.57
N HIS A 319 -0.54 -32.79 16.41
CA HIS A 319 -1.71 -32.54 15.57
C HIS A 319 -2.34 -33.86 15.09
N ASP A 320 -1.54 -34.78 14.58
CA ASP A 320 -1.95 -36.12 14.14
C ASP A 320 -2.58 -36.90 15.29
N TYR A 321 -1.93 -36.93 16.45
CA TYR A 321 -2.44 -37.61 17.64
C TYR A 321 -3.80 -37.06 18.10
N ARG A 322 -3.99 -35.73 18.09
CA ARG A 322 -5.21 -35.11 18.61
C ARG A 322 -6.36 -35.04 17.61
N ASN A 323 -6.05 -34.97 16.32
CA ASN A 323 -7.04 -34.72 15.27
C ASN A 323 -7.21 -35.91 14.31
N GLY A 324 -6.48 -37.02 14.53
CA GLY A 324 -6.55 -38.21 13.68
C GLY A 324 -6.02 -37.98 12.27
N THR A 325 -5.09 -37.03 12.10
CA THR A 325 -4.46 -36.74 10.80
C THR A 325 -3.19 -37.57 10.59
N ASN A 326 -2.59 -37.47 9.39
CA ASN A 326 -1.31 -38.10 9.04
C ASN A 326 -0.35 -37.08 8.38
N LEU A 327 -0.38 -35.84 8.87
CA LEU A 327 0.36 -34.70 8.33
C LEU A 327 1.86 -34.89 8.49
N ASN A 328 2.29 -35.55 9.56
CA ASN A 328 3.69 -35.78 9.82
C ASN A 328 4.36 -36.67 8.77
N ASN A 329 3.60 -37.59 8.16
CA ASN A 329 4.07 -38.42 7.05
C ASN A 329 3.78 -37.80 5.67
N SER A 330 3.07 -36.66 5.64
CA SER A 330 2.67 -35.95 4.42
C SER A 330 3.40 -34.60 4.26
N ARG A 331 4.56 -34.45 4.92
CA ARG A 331 5.38 -33.24 4.88
C ARG A 331 5.94 -32.97 3.46
N PRO A 332 6.17 -31.70 3.08
CA PRO A 332 5.90 -30.50 3.87
C PRO A 332 4.41 -30.14 3.87
N VAL A 333 3.92 -29.54 4.95
CA VAL A 333 2.50 -29.15 5.08
C VAL A 333 2.35 -27.63 5.09
N LEU A 334 1.57 -27.07 4.16
CA LEU A 334 1.11 -25.68 4.29
C LEU A 334 -0.06 -25.67 5.27
N CYS A 335 0.10 -25.04 6.44
CA CYS A 335 -0.95 -25.01 7.46
C CYS A 335 -2.25 -24.36 6.91
N ALA A 336 -2.09 -23.38 6.02
CA ALA A 336 -3.20 -22.70 5.37
C ALA A 336 -3.98 -23.55 4.36
N SER A 337 -3.46 -24.70 3.91
CA SER A 337 -4.22 -25.64 3.06
C SER A 337 -5.49 -26.16 3.74
N CYS A 338 -5.46 -26.26 5.08
CA CYS A 338 -6.60 -26.71 5.88
C CYS A 338 -7.21 -25.59 6.74
N HIS A 339 -6.42 -24.60 7.16
CA HIS A 339 -6.87 -23.52 8.05
C HIS A 339 -6.80 -22.16 7.36
N TYR A 340 -7.94 -21.63 6.93
CA TYR A 340 -7.98 -20.38 6.15
C TYR A 340 -7.19 -19.24 6.81
N SER A 341 -6.35 -18.57 6.00
CA SER A 341 -5.61 -17.38 6.39
C SER A 341 -5.77 -16.32 5.30
N PRO A 342 -6.50 -15.21 5.55
CA PRO A 342 -6.67 -14.14 4.57
C PRO A 342 -5.37 -13.56 4.02
N ALA A 343 -4.28 -13.56 4.81
CA ALA A 343 -2.97 -13.10 4.35
C ALA A 343 -2.34 -13.98 3.25
N LEU A 344 -2.82 -15.22 3.09
CA LEU A 344 -2.37 -16.15 2.04
C LEU A 344 -3.40 -16.34 0.93
N ASP A 345 -4.56 -15.69 1.03
CA ASP A 345 -5.55 -15.64 -0.05
C ASP A 345 -5.20 -14.49 -1.02
N LEU A 346 -4.09 -14.68 -1.72
CA LEU A 346 -3.53 -13.68 -2.65
C LEU A 346 -4.47 -13.37 -3.82
N GLY A 347 -5.36 -14.30 -4.17
CA GLY A 347 -6.40 -14.13 -5.19
C GLY A 347 -7.71 -13.56 -4.67
N HIS A 348 -7.84 -13.33 -3.35
CA HIS A 348 -9.07 -12.85 -2.71
C HIS A 348 -10.31 -13.71 -3.04
N THR A 349 -10.11 -15.03 -3.11
CA THR A 349 -11.14 -16.01 -3.49
C THR A 349 -11.94 -16.55 -2.30
N GLY A 350 -11.49 -16.28 -1.08
CA GLY A 350 -12.07 -16.82 0.14
C GLY A 350 -11.62 -18.25 0.45
N PRO A 351 -12.16 -18.86 1.52
CA PRO A 351 -11.82 -20.22 1.91
C PRO A 351 -12.33 -21.25 0.89
N VAL A 352 -11.50 -22.25 0.59
CA VAL A 352 -11.81 -23.36 -0.32
C VAL A 352 -11.53 -24.72 0.31
N GLY A 353 -12.24 -25.76 -0.14
CA GLY A 353 -12.02 -27.13 0.32
C GLY A 353 -12.11 -27.27 1.85
N PRO A 354 -11.13 -27.91 2.52
CA PRO A 354 -11.14 -28.08 3.97
C PRO A 354 -11.18 -26.77 4.77
N GLN A 355 -10.72 -25.66 4.20
CA GLN A 355 -10.69 -24.34 4.84
C GLN A 355 -12.09 -23.82 5.20
N VAL A 356 -13.13 -24.27 4.49
CA VAL A 356 -14.52 -23.84 4.70
C VAL A 356 -15.08 -24.39 6.02
N MET A 357 -14.68 -25.61 6.40
CA MET A 357 -15.21 -26.31 7.57
C MET A 357 -14.31 -26.17 8.80
N ASN A 358 -13.02 -25.98 8.58
CA ASN A 358 -12.05 -25.84 9.66
C ASN A 358 -12.02 -24.42 10.23
N LYS A 359 -11.54 -24.31 11.46
CA LYS A 359 -11.22 -23.01 12.05
C LYS A 359 -10.19 -22.27 11.19
N THR A 360 -10.32 -20.95 11.11
CA THR A 360 -9.25 -20.10 10.54
C THR A 360 -7.94 -20.32 11.27
N MET A 361 -6.81 -19.98 10.63
CA MET A 361 -5.48 -20.12 11.24
C MET A 361 -5.39 -19.43 12.60
N SER A 362 -5.94 -18.22 12.71
CA SER A 362 -5.97 -17.44 13.95
C SER A 362 -6.77 -18.17 15.05
N ALA A 363 -7.96 -18.67 14.73
CA ALA A 363 -8.81 -19.35 15.71
C ALA A 363 -8.24 -20.73 16.11
N ALA A 364 -7.62 -21.46 15.18
CA ALA A 364 -6.97 -22.74 15.45
C ALA A 364 -5.75 -22.58 16.36
N THR A 365 -4.92 -21.56 16.09
CA THR A 365 -3.68 -21.33 16.85
C THR A 365 -3.94 -20.55 18.12
N HIS A 366 -4.50 -19.34 18.06
CA HIS A 366 -4.64 -18.49 19.24
C HIS A 366 -5.63 -19.08 20.25
N GLY A 367 -6.80 -19.54 19.78
CA GLY A 367 -7.82 -20.12 20.65
C GLY A 367 -7.33 -21.39 21.37
N TYR A 368 -6.45 -22.17 20.75
CA TYR A 368 -5.85 -23.34 21.39
C TYR A 368 -4.82 -22.94 22.46
N HIS A 369 -4.00 -21.93 22.18
CA HIS A 369 -2.92 -21.49 23.08
C HIS A 369 -3.40 -20.60 24.23
N ALA A 370 -4.54 -19.91 24.08
CA ALA A 370 -5.04 -18.92 25.05
C ALA A 370 -5.11 -19.44 26.50
N SER A 371 -5.46 -20.72 26.70
CA SER A 371 -5.52 -21.35 28.03
C SER A 371 -4.34 -22.26 28.37
N ARG A 372 -3.30 -22.30 27.52
CA ARG A 372 -2.22 -23.30 27.59
C ARG A 372 -0.81 -22.72 27.68
N ILE A 373 -0.64 -21.43 27.49
CA ILE A 373 0.62 -20.74 27.82
C ILE A 373 0.65 -20.53 29.33
N ILE A 374 0.97 -21.61 30.05
CA ILE A 374 1.09 -21.67 31.52
C ILE A 374 2.54 -21.65 31.98
N THR A 375 3.48 -21.95 31.09
CA THR A 375 4.92 -21.78 31.31
C THR A 375 5.23 -20.30 31.27
N GLY A 376 6.09 -19.83 32.17
CA GLY A 376 6.32 -18.41 32.49
C GLY A 376 6.37 -17.45 31.29
N THR A 377 6.16 -16.18 31.57
CA THR A 377 6.17 -15.14 30.53
C THR A 377 7.54 -15.03 29.86
N PRO A 378 7.60 -14.69 28.56
CA PRO A 378 8.87 -14.42 27.92
C PRO A 378 9.54 -13.20 28.58
N PRO A 379 10.84 -12.92 28.35
CA PRO A 379 11.56 -11.85 29.05
C PRO A 379 10.87 -10.48 29.00
N SER A 380 10.21 -10.14 27.89
CA SER A 380 9.43 -8.90 27.76
C SER A 380 8.15 -8.83 28.60
N GLY A 381 7.66 -9.96 29.11
CA GLY A 381 6.33 -10.08 29.72
C GLY A 381 5.19 -10.21 28.69
N ASN A 382 5.44 -10.00 27.39
CA ASN A 382 4.42 -10.06 26.34
C ASN A 382 4.35 -11.46 25.73
N VAL A 383 3.34 -12.24 26.13
CA VAL A 383 3.11 -13.62 25.65
C VAL A 383 2.98 -13.74 24.14
N CYS A 384 2.60 -12.67 23.43
CA CYS A 384 2.49 -12.68 21.97
C CYS A 384 3.85 -12.95 21.31
N TYR A 385 4.95 -12.59 21.97
CA TYR A 385 6.30 -12.75 21.44
C TYR A 385 6.86 -14.17 21.47
N TYR A 386 6.09 -15.13 22.01
CA TYR A 386 6.38 -16.55 21.76
C TYR A 386 6.15 -16.94 20.30
N CYS A 387 5.16 -16.32 19.64
CA CYS A 387 4.71 -16.68 18.30
C CYS A 387 4.95 -15.57 17.27
N HIS A 388 5.02 -14.31 17.72
CA HIS A 388 5.27 -13.16 16.86
C HIS A 388 6.66 -12.59 17.14
N PRO A 389 7.35 -12.02 16.14
CA PRO A 389 8.66 -11.41 16.36
C PRO A 389 8.58 -10.22 17.31
N GLY A 390 9.48 -10.14 18.29
CA GLY A 390 9.33 -9.12 19.33
C GLY A 390 10.37 -9.09 20.44
N GLU A 391 10.81 -10.24 20.95
CA GLU A 391 11.86 -10.28 21.98
C GLU A 391 13.17 -9.71 21.46
N LYS A 392 13.51 -10.01 20.20
CA LYS A 392 14.72 -9.51 19.53
C LYS A 392 14.40 -8.54 18.42
N THR A 393 13.50 -8.90 17.50
CA THR A 393 13.29 -8.14 16.27
C THR A 393 12.18 -7.10 16.38
N GLN A 394 11.53 -6.95 17.54
CA GLN A 394 10.63 -5.84 17.86
C GLN A 394 9.68 -5.48 16.71
N CYS A 395 8.80 -6.41 16.31
CA CYS A 395 7.84 -6.17 15.23
C CYS A 395 7.07 -4.85 15.45
N ALA A 396 6.54 -4.67 16.66
CA ALA A 396 6.03 -3.40 17.15
C ALA A 396 7.15 -2.57 17.79
N ARG A 397 7.42 -1.39 17.22
CA ARG A 397 8.53 -0.50 17.62
C ARG A 397 8.28 0.98 17.35
N GLY A 398 7.10 1.33 16.86
CA GLY A 398 6.73 2.71 16.52
C GLY A 398 6.40 3.60 17.73
N ALA A 399 5.80 4.74 17.42
CA ALA A 399 5.43 5.77 18.40
C ALA A 399 4.55 5.24 19.55
N MET A 400 3.65 4.29 19.27
CA MET A 400 2.76 3.68 20.28
C MET A 400 3.54 2.87 21.32
N VAL A 401 4.53 2.07 20.89
CA VAL A 401 5.40 1.31 21.80
C VAL A 401 6.26 2.26 22.63
N THR A 402 6.76 3.34 22.01
CA THR A 402 7.50 4.40 22.72
C THR A 402 6.62 5.10 23.78
N ALA A 403 5.30 5.15 23.57
CA ALA A 403 4.32 5.63 24.55
C ALA A 403 3.90 4.59 25.61
N GLY A 404 4.54 3.41 25.60
CA GLY A 404 4.34 2.34 26.56
C GLY A 404 3.10 1.48 26.28
N LEU A 405 2.64 1.40 25.03
CA LEU A 405 1.57 0.48 24.64
C LEU A 405 2.17 -0.88 24.24
N VAL A 406 1.43 -1.96 24.54
CA VAL A 406 1.74 -3.34 24.17
C VAL A 406 0.67 -3.91 23.24
N CYS A 407 0.93 -5.08 22.65
CA CYS A 407 0.02 -5.70 21.67
C CYS A 407 -1.42 -5.83 22.19
N MET A 408 -1.59 -6.15 23.47
CA MET A 408 -2.90 -6.38 24.08
C MET A 408 -3.72 -5.10 24.25
N ASP A 409 -3.09 -3.93 24.36
CA ASP A 409 -3.81 -2.64 24.45
C ASP A 409 -4.59 -2.34 23.17
N CYS A 410 -4.11 -2.86 22.03
CA CYS A 410 -4.73 -2.71 20.72
C CYS A 410 -5.56 -3.94 20.32
N HIS A 411 -4.98 -5.14 20.43
CA HIS A 411 -5.55 -6.36 19.84
C HIS A 411 -6.37 -7.22 20.81
N GLY A 412 -6.29 -6.96 22.12
CA GLY A 412 -6.80 -7.86 23.16
C GLY A 412 -5.88 -9.06 23.45
N THR A 413 -6.35 -9.98 24.27
CA THR A 413 -5.64 -11.22 24.62
C THR A 413 -5.68 -12.25 23.48
N MET A 414 -4.96 -13.37 23.66
CA MET A 414 -5.05 -14.55 22.80
C MET A 414 -6.48 -15.09 22.66
N THR A 415 -7.32 -14.91 23.69
CA THR A 415 -8.76 -15.24 23.63
C THR A 415 -9.46 -14.40 22.59
N ALA A 416 -9.22 -13.08 22.58
CA ALA A 416 -9.84 -12.14 21.64
C ALA A 416 -9.38 -12.36 20.19
N VAL A 417 -8.08 -12.54 19.95
CA VAL A 417 -7.56 -12.83 18.58
C VAL A 417 -7.93 -14.23 18.10
N GLY A 418 -8.27 -15.15 19.01
CA GLY A 418 -8.68 -16.52 18.72
C GLY A 418 -10.19 -16.73 18.53
N GLN A 419 -11.01 -15.68 18.65
CA GLN A 419 -12.46 -15.79 18.50
C GLN A 419 -12.85 -16.17 17.08
N ALA A 420 -13.83 -17.08 16.95
CA ALA A 420 -14.33 -17.52 15.64
C ALA A 420 -15.04 -16.40 14.86
N THR A 421 -15.58 -15.41 15.57
CA THR A 421 -16.27 -14.24 15.00
C THR A 421 -15.31 -13.16 14.49
N ARG A 422 -14.02 -13.22 14.86
CA ARG A 422 -13.02 -12.25 14.43
C ARG A 422 -12.37 -12.70 13.13
N ARG A 423 -12.39 -11.85 12.12
CA ARG A 423 -11.72 -12.09 10.83
C ARG A 423 -10.27 -11.60 10.91
N PRO A 424 -9.28 -12.50 10.94
CA PRO A 424 -7.87 -12.08 11.00
C PRO A 424 -7.51 -11.25 9.77
N TRP A 425 -6.58 -10.29 9.93
CA TRP A 425 -6.14 -9.34 8.88
C TRP A 425 -7.19 -8.35 8.36
N THR A 426 -8.46 -8.52 8.73
CA THR A 426 -9.58 -7.65 8.39
C THR A 426 -10.08 -6.87 9.62
N ASP A 427 -10.37 -7.57 10.72
CA ASP A 427 -10.84 -6.97 11.97
C ASP A 427 -9.64 -6.63 12.86
N LEU A 428 -8.98 -5.53 12.50
CA LEU A 428 -7.78 -5.02 13.15
C LEU A 428 -8.05 -3.70 13.89
N PRO A 429 -7.20 -3.35 14.87
CA PRO A 429 -7.30 -2.06 15.55
C PRO A 429 -7.17 -0.92 14.54
N MET A 430 -7.91 0.15 14.82
CA MET A 430 -8.03 1.30 13.95
C MET A 430 -7.49 2.55 14.66
N CYS A 431 -6.99 3.54 13.92
CA CYS A 431 -6.50 4.80 14.48
C CYS A 431 -7.61 5.46 15.29
N GLN A 432 -8.85 5.44 14.77
CA GLN A 432 -10.02 5.99 15.43
C GLN A 432 -10.33 5.36 16.79
N SER A 433 -9.79 4.17 17.08
CA SER A 433 -10.07 3.49 18.34
C SER A 433 -9.38 4.15 19.54
N CYS A 434 -8.27 4.85 19.31
CA CYS A 434 -7.59 5.64 20.34
C CYS A 434 -7.62 7.14 20.02
N HIS A 435 -7.59 7.51 18.74
CA HIS A 435 -7.62 8.88 18.25
C HIS A 435 -9.07 9.29 17.93
N THR A 436 -9.88 9.40 18.98
CA THR A 436 -11.35 9.51 18.89
C THR A 436 -11.88 10.91 18.57
N GLY A 437 -10.99 11.81 18.15
CA GLY A 437 -11.34 13.18 17.79
C GLY A 437 -10.23 14.17 18.08
N ASP A 438 -10.61 15.38 18.45
CA ASP A 438 -9.72 16.52 18.60
C ASP A 438 -9.76 17.09 20.02
N ALA A 439 -9.02 18.16 20.29
CA ALA A 439 -8.82 18.67 21.64
C ALA A 439 -10.12 19.08 22.37
N ILE A 440 -11.21 19.37 21.64
CA ILE A 440 -12.49 19.82 22.23
C ILE A 440 -13.65 18.84 21.99
N ASN A 441 -13.46 17.85 21.11
CA ASN A 441 -14.44 16.83 20.83
C ASN A 441 -13.77 15.47 20.62
N HIS A 442 -13.67 14.68 21.68
CA HIS A 442 -13.10 13.32 21.73
C HIS A 442 -13.83 12.47 22.78
N LEU A 443 -13.61 11.15 22.73
CA LEU A 443 -14.18 10.22 23.71
C LEU A 443 -13.35 10.21 25.00
N GLY A 444 -14.02 10.32 26.14
CA GLY A 444 -13.37 10.24 27.46
C GLY A 444 -12.66 11.55 27.85
N THR A 445 -11.68 11.43 28.74
CA THR A 445 -10.94 12.60 29.30
C THR A 445 -9.54 12.77 28.73
N GLN A 446 -9.06 11.80 27.93
CA GLN A 446 -7.77 11.85 27.26
C GLN A 446 -7.98 12.06 25.77
N ILE A 447 -7.29 13.05 25.19
CA ILE A 447 -7.34 13.34 23.73
C ILE A 447 -6.90 12.11 22.91
N ILE A 448 -5.97 11.33 23.43
CA ILE A 448 -5.50 10.08 22.84
C ILE A 448 -5.70 8.97 23.87
N GLY A 449 -6.59 8.03 23.58
CA GLY A 449 -6.85 6.87 24.42
C GLY A 449 -5.67 5.89 24.45
N ARG A 450 -5.64 5.04 25.48
CA ARG A 450 -4.62 3.98 25.62
C ARG A 450 -5.11 2.59 25.24
N LEU A 451 -6.42 2.38 25.19
CA LEU A 451 -7.06 1.11 24.84
C LEU A 451 -7.89 1.29 23.58
N ALA A 452 -7.79 0.34 22.66
CA ALA A 452 -8.49 0.38 21.38
C ALA A 452 -9.91 -0.22 21.44
N TYR A 453 -10.38 -0.66 22.60
CA TYR A 453 -11.66 -1.35 22.75
C TYR A 453 -12.42 -0.89 24.00
N THR A 454 -13.73 -1.09 23.98
CA THR A 454 -14.67 -0.59 25.03
C THR A 454 -14.95 -1.59 26.15
N ASP A 455 -14.63 -2.87 25.94
CA ASP A 455 -15.02 -3.98 26.80
C ASP A 455 -13.79 -4.72 27.40
N SER A 456 -13.92 -6.02 27.64
CA SER A 456 -12.84 -6.84 28.21
C SER A 456 -11.73 -7.09 27.19
N PRO A 457 -10.45 -7.20 27.60
CA PRO A 457 -9.36 -7.63 26.72
C PRO A 457 -9.57 -9.01 26.08
N ASP A 458 -10.44 -9.87 26.62
CA ASP A 458 -10.79 -11.16 26.02
C ASP A 458 -11.84 -11.08 24.89
N THR A 459 -12.51 -9.92 24.76
CA THR A 459 -13.44 -9.62 23.66
C THR A 459 -12.85 -8.61 22.68
N ALA A 460 -12.34 -7.50 23.21
CA ALA A 460 -11.68 -6.42 22.49
C ALA A 460 -12.51 -5.83 21.34
N THR A 461 -13.77 -5.45 21.61
CA THR A 461 -14.64 -4.77 20.63
C THR A 461 -14.08 -3.39 20.29
N PRO A 462 -13.66 -3.11 19.03
CA PRO A 462 -12.98 -1.87 18.69
C PRO A 462 -13.84 -0.62 18.94
N ILE A 463 -13.21 0.44 19.47
CA ILE A 463 -13.84 1.75 19.58
C ILE A 463 -14.03 2.34 18.17
N VAL A 464 -15.22 2.86 17.91
CA VAL A 464 -15.56 3.60 16.69
C VAL A 464 -15.82 5.06 17.07
N ALA A 465 -15.01 5.98 16.54
CA ALA A 465 -15.09 7.39 16.90
C ALA A 465 -16.24 8.08 16.18
N THR A 466 -16.93 9.01 16.86
CA THR A 466 -17.89 9.92 16.21
C THR A 466 -17.18 11.07 15.50
N ASN A 467 -16.09 11.59 16.09
CA ASN A 467 -15.22 12.56 15.45
C ASN A 467 -14.09 11.84 14.71
N LYS A 468 -14.14 11.89 13.37
CA LYS A 468 -13.25 11.14 12.48
C LYS A 468 -11.98 11.90 12.06
N ARG A 469 -11.61 13.01 12.72
CA ARG A 469 -10.47 13.85 12.30
C ARG A 469 -9.15 13.09 12.09
N PHE A 470 -8.89 12.10 12.94
CA PHE A 470 -7.70 11.24 12.90
C PHE A 470 -8.04 9.78 12.60
N ALA A 471 -9.27 9.53 12.14
CA ALA A 471 -9.68 8.21 11.70
C ALA A 471 -9.12 7.94 10.30
N GLU A 472 -8.77 6.70 10.07
CA GLU A 472 -8.69 6.13 8.73
C GLU A 472 -10.05 6.17 8.01
N GLN A 473 -10.06 5.85 6.70
CA GLN A 473 -11.31 5.84 5.92
C GLN A 473 -12.25 4.73 6.43
N ASP A 474 -13.56 4.95 6.39
CA ASP A 474 -14.51 3.96 6.88
C ASP A 474 -14.35 2.61 6.17
N ASN A 475 -14.40 1.53 6.95
CA ASN A 475 -14.21 0.14 6.50
C ASN A 475 -12.86 -0.12 5.79
N THR A 476 -11.87 0.75 5.99
CA THR A 476 -10.55 0.66 5.36
C THR A 476 -9.49 0.68 6.44
N LEU A 477 -8.56 -0.27 6.41
CA LEU A 477 -7.47 -0.29 7.38
C LEU A 477 -6.48 0.85 7.12
N TYR A 478 -5.74 1.24 8.15
CA TYR A 478 -4.68 2.25 8.07
C TYR A 478 -3.75 2.04 6.87
N ARG A 479 -3.26 0.80 6.67
CA ARG A 479 -2.33 0.46 5.57
C ARG A 479 -2.90 0.59 4.15
N ASN A 480 -4.21 0.76 4.06
CA ASN A 480 -4.95 0.89 2.80
C ASN A 480 -5.68 2.23 2.72
N SER A 481 -5.42 3.15 3.64
CA SER A 481 -6.15 4.41 3.75
C SER A 481 -5.33 5.58 3.21
N VAL A 482 -6.05 6.59 2.73
CA VAL A 482 -5.48 7.85 2.28
C VAL A 482 -6.05 9.05 3.04
N GLY A 483 -5.24 10.09 3.13
CA GLY A 483 -5.63 11.42 3.57
C GLY A 483 -5.04 12.50 2.65
N HIS A 484 -5.42 13.76 2.87
CA HIS A 484 -4.80 14.92 2.23
C HIS A 484 -4.61 14.78 0.69
N ASN A 485 -5.73 14.59 -0.03
CA ASN A 485 -5.77 14.41 -1.49
C ASN A 485 -5.12 13.12 -2.02
N GLY A 486 -5.32 11.99 -1.33
CA GLY A 486 -4.91 10.67 -1.82
C GLY A 486 -3.52 10.23 -1.37
N VAL A 487 -2.88 10.96 -0.47
CA VAL A 487 -1.61 10.55 0.13
C VAL A 487 -1.88 9.40 1.10
N ALA A 488 -1.20 8.27 0.90
CA ALA A 488 -1.29 7.11 1.78
C ALA A 488 -0.89 7.49 3.21
N CYS A 489 -1.59 6.94 4.20
CA CYS A 489 -1.30 7.22 5.60
C CYS A 489 0.17 6.93 5.93
N GLU A 490 0.72 5.82 5.43
CA GLU A 490 2.13 5.47 5.66
C GLU A 490 3.15 6.41 5.03
N SER A 491 2.80 7.13 3.95
CA SER A 491 3.66 8.18 3.39
C SER A 491 3.96 9.27 4.44
N CYS A 492 3.01 9.53 5.33
CA CYS A 492 3.17 10.52 6.40
C CYS A 492 3.60 9.91 7.73
N HIS A 493 3.10 8.72 8.07
CA HIS A 493 3.21 8.17 9.42
C HIS A 493 4.18 7.00 9.55
N GLY A 494 4.55 6.32 8.45
CA GLY A 494 5.31 5.07 8.48
C GLY A 494 4.42 3.83 8.52
N SER A 495 4.99 2.64 8.66
CA SER A 495 4.21 1.38 8.62
C SER A 495 3.41 1.13 9.91
N THR A 496 2.34 0.33 9.88
CA THR A 496 1.40 0.15 11.02
C THR A 496 2.06 -0.17 12.37
N HIS A 497 3.08 -1.04 12.40
CA HIS A 497 3.81 -1.38 13.64
C HIS A 497 5.12 -0.60 13.83
N ALA A 498 5.43 0.30 12.90
CA ALA A 498 6.66 1.09 12.86
C ALA A 498 6.38 2.56 12.52
N GLU A 499 5.27 3.11 13.04
CA GLU A 499 4.95 4.53 12.89
C GLU A 499 6.02 5.42 13.52
N TRP A 500 6.41 6.48 12.82
CA TRP A 500 7.53 7.33 13.23
C TRP A 500 7.17 8.27 14.40
N PRO A 501 8.11 8.52 15.32
CA PRO A 501 9.46 7.96 15.34
C PRO A 501 9.47 6.54 15.90
N THR A 502 10.41 5.73 15.43
CA THR A 502 10.61 4.37 15.95
C THR A 502 11.86 4.29 16.83
N SER A 503 11.98 3.22 17.61
CA SER A 503 13.20 2.90 18.36
C SER A 503 14.35 2.39 17.49
N GLN A 504 14.12 2.15 16.19
CA GLN A 504 15.10 1.57 15.28
C GLN A 504 15.59 2.61 14.27
N ALA A 505 16.91 2.82 14.23
CA ALA A 505 17.52 3.91 13.48
C ALA A 505 17.21 3.86 11.97
N ASN A 506 17.21 2.66 11.37
CA ASN A 506 16.97 2.46 9.94
C ASN A 506 15.56 2.91 9.50
N ASP A 507 14.52 2.73 10.32
CA ASP A 507 13.17 3.22 9.99
C ASP A 507 13.13 4.74 9.90
N ASN A 508 13.83 5.44 10.79
CA ASN A 508 13.79 6.90 10.89
C ASN A 508 14.53 7.59 9.74
N LEU A 509 15.30 6.86 8.92
CA LEU A 509 16.03 7.41 7.77
C LEU A 509 15.09 7.99 6.73
N ALA A 510 13.93 7.38 6.48
CA ALA A 510 12.95 7.86 5.52
C ALA A 510 12.43 9.24 5.92
N ALA A 511 11.88 9.36 7.14
CA ALA A 511 11.40 10.63 7.68
C ALA A 511 12.50 11.69 7.70
N THR A 512 13.70 11.34 8.19
CA THR A 512 14.83 12.26 8.26
C THR A 512 15.25 12.77 6.87
N SER A 513 15.23 11.91 5.85
CA SER A 513 15.56 12.30 4.47
C SER A 513 14.52 13.24 3.87
N ILE A 514 13.24 13.08 4.22
CA ILE A 514 12.13 13.86 3.65
C ILE A 514 12.02 15.25 4.29
N GLN A 515 12.11 15.35 5.62
CA GLN A 515 11.82 16.59 6.35
C GLN A 515 12.98 17.10 7.23
N GLY A 516 14.11 16.40 7.26
CA GLY A 516 15.28 16.76 8.06
C GLY A 516 15.23 16.34 9.53
N HIS A 517 14.20 15.62 9.95
CA HIS A 517 14.07 15.07 11.31
C HIS A 517 13.20 13.80 11.35
N ASP A 518 13.29 13.07 12.47
CA ASP A 518 12.46 11.91 12.76
C ASP A 518 11.00 12.28 13.04
N GLY A 519 10.14 11.26 13.10
CA GLY A 519 8.71 11.44 13.34
C GLY A 519 7.86 11.52 12.07
N LYS A 520 6.55 11.53 12.25
CA LYS A 520 5.59 11.71 11.16
C LYS A 520 5.93 12.94 10.30
N ILE A 521 5.73 12.83 8.99
CA ILE A 521 5.91 13.93 8.05
C ILE A 521 4.90 15.02 8.37
N MET A 522 5.40 16.18 8.80
CA MET A 522 4.57 17.34 9.10
C MET A 522 5.06 18.60 8.40
N GLU A 523 6.32 18.65 7.97
CA GLU A 523 6.83 19.77 7.19
C GLU A 523 6.16 19.81 5.83
N CYS A 524 5.24 20.77 5.64
CA CYS A 524 4.47 20.88 4.39
C CYS A 524 5.37 21.06 3.16
N THR A 525 6.60 21.56 3.35
CA THR A 525 7.61 21.70 2.30
C THR A 525 8.02 20.37 1.68
N ALA A 526 7.78 19.23 2.35
CA ALA A 526 7.99 17.89 1.81
C ALA A 526 7.24 17.68 0.48
N CYS A 527 6.02 18.20 0.37
CA CYS A 527 5.19 18.12 -0.83
C CYS A 527 5.02 19.48 -1.50
N HIS A 528 4.85 20.56 -0.75
CA HIS A 528 4.51 21.86 -1.33
C HIS A 528 5.70 22.72 -1.76
N GLY A 529 6.93 22.32 -1.42
CA GLY A 529 8.12 23.15 -1.61
C GLY A 529 7.98 24.50 -0.90
N SER A 530 8.44 25.58 -1.53
CA SER A 530 8.32 26.95 -1.00
C SER A 530 7.02 27.66 -1.39
N GLY A 531 6.15 27.00 -2.16
CA GLY A 531 4.99 27.63 -2.81
C GLY A 531 3.68 27.55 -2.03
N LEU A 532 3.68 27.06 -0.79
CA LEU A 532 2.45 26.87 -0.01
C LEU A 532 1.91 28.22 0.49
N SER A 533 0.70 28.56 0.06
CA SER A 533 -0.05 29.71 0.58
C SER A 533 -0.50 29.48 2.04
N LEU A 534 -0.81 30.58 2.73
CA LEU A 534 -1.37 30.52 4.08
C LEU A 534 -2.71 29.78 4.06
N THR A 535 -2.86 28.77 4.92
CA THR A 535 -4.10 28.01 5.08
C THR A 535 -4.40 27.77 6.56
N PRO A 536 -5.62 28.08 7.03
CA PRO A 536 -6.00 27.86 8.42
C PRO A 536 -6.33 26.40 8.76
N ASN A 537 -6.71 25.60 7.77
CA ASN A 537 -7.19 24.22 7.97
C ASN A 537 -7.08 23.33 6.72
N GLY A 538 -6.31 23.73 5.70
CA GLY A 538 -6.18 22.97 4.45
C GLY A 538 -5.16 21.83 4.49
N GLY A 539 -4.42 21.70 5.58
CA GLY A 539 -3.46 20.61 5.79
C GLY A 539 -4.13 19.30 6.23
N PRO A 540 -3.34 18.22 6.35
CA PRO A 540 -3.81 16.96 6.91
C PRO A 540 -4.42 17.18 8.30
N HIS A 541 -5.50 16.46 8.63
CA HIS A 541 -6.22 16.57 9.91
C HIS A 541 -6.73 17.99 10.25
N GLY A 542 -6.87 18.86 9.25
CA GLY A 542 -7.25 20.26 9.44
C GLY A 542 -6.12 21.13 9.99
N MET A 543 -4.87 20.72 9.81
CA MET A 543 -3.69 21.49 10.22
C MET A 543 -3.53 22.74 9.35
N HIS A 544 -2.94 23.77 9.95
CA HIS A 544 -2.43 24.94 9.25
C HIS A 544 -0.95 24.77 8.90
N ASN A 545 -0.36 25.77 8.22
CA ASN A 545 1.07 25.78 7.93
C ASN A 545 1.89 25.64 9.22
N VAL A 546 2.76 24.64 9.29
CA VAL A 546 3.75 24.48 10.37
C VAL A 546 5.09 25.04 9.92
N ASN A 547 5.96 25.39 10.87
CA ASN A 547 7.28 25.96 10.60
C ASN A 547 7.25 27.16 9.62
N SER A 548 6.25 28.03 9.78
CA SER A 548 5.98 29.10 8.82
C SER A 548 6.03 30.46 9.50
N GLN A 549 7.03 31.27 9.14
CA GLN A 549 7.09 32.67 9.57
C GLN A 549 5.89 33.47 9.05
N LEU A 550 5.38 33.12 7.86
CA LEU A 550 4.17 33.71 7.30
C LEU A 550 2.94 33.43 8.21
N TRP A 551 2.81 32.20 8.72
CA TRP A 551 1.75 31.88 9.68
C TRP A 551 1.88 32.73 10.95
N VAL A 552 3.07 32.76 11.55
CA VAL A 552 3.34 33.55 12.74
C VAL A 552 2.97 35.02 12.53
N ASN A 553 3.28 35.60 11.38
CA ASN A 553 3.01 37.02 11.09
C ASN A 553 1.55 37.35 10.75
N SER A 554 0.74 36.37 10.33
CA SER A 554 -0.55 36.65 9.67
C SER A 554 -1.76 35.93 10.26
N HIS A 555 -1.56 34.94 11.14
CA HIS A 555 -2.66 34.15 11.70
C HIS A 555 -3.66 34.97 12.52
N GLN A 556 -3.28 36.14 13.04
CA GLN A 556 -4.17 37.06 13.75
C GLN A 556 -5.35 37.58 12.90
N ASN A 557 -5.19 37.59 11.57
CA ASN A 557 -6.18 38.08 10.61
C ASN A 557 -7.20 36.99 10.20
N LEU A 558 -7.11 35.80 10.79
CA LEU A 558 -8.01 34.69 10.46
C LEU A 558 -9.37 34.88 11.15
N ALA A 559 -10.44 34.69 10.39
CA ALA A 559 -11.81 34.98 10.83
C ALA A 559 -12.34 34.06 11.94
N SER A 560 -11.80 32.84 12.11
CA SER A 560 -12.32 31.84 13.06
C SER A 560 -11.27 31.43 14.11
N LYS A 561 -11.16 32.23 15.17
CA LYS A 561 -10.27 31.91 16.31
C LYS A 561 -10.70 30.64 17.07
N GLN A 562 -11.99 30.26 17.02
CA GLN A 562 -12.46 29.00 17.60
C GLN A 562 -11.91 27.76 16.89
N ALA A 563 -11.59 27.84 15.58
CA ALA A 563 -11.04 26.69 14.84
C ALA A 563 -9.69 26.21 15.40
N CYS A 564 -8.88 27.14 15.94
CA CYS A 564 -7.60 26.83 16.58
C CYS A 564 -7.78 25.88 17.76
N GLY A 565 -8.89 26.00 18.50
CA GLY A 565 -9.12 25.20 19.70
C GLY A 565 -9.27 23.71 19.46
N THR A 566 -9.57 23.29 18.22
CA THR A 566 -9.59 21.87 17.84
C THR A 566 -8.24 21.18 18.02
N CYS A 567 -7.13 21.91 17.91
CA CYS A 567 -5.79 21.36 18.16
C CYS A 567 -5.13 22.01 19.39
N HIS A 568 -5.41 23.29 19.62
CA HIS A 568 -4.72 24.12 20.62
C HIS A 568 -5.54 24.36 21.90
N SER A 569 -6.55 23.53 22.17
CA SER A 569 -7.57 23.65 23.23
C SER A 569 -8.46 24.90 23.14
N ALA A 570 -9.65 24.83 23.75
CA ALA A 570 -10.62 25.92 23.70
C ALA A 570 -10.07 27.26 24.23
N ASP A 571 -9.15 27.21 25.19
CA ASP A 571 -8.47 28.36 25.78
C ASP A 571 -7.13 28.71 25.11
N GLY A 572 -6.72 28.01 24.05
CA GLY A 572 -5.49 28.30 23.32
C GLY A 572 -4.21 27.95 24.07
N SER A 573 -4.27 27.13 25.14
CA SER A 573 -3.09 26.75 25.93
C SER A 573 -2.19 25.72 25.23
N GLY A 574 -2.69 25.06 24.19
CA GLY A 574 -1.98 24.01 23.47
C GLY A 574 -2.25 22.63 24.06
N THR A 575 -2.02 21.57 23.27
CA THR A 575 -2.31 20.19 23.67
C THR A 575 -1.26 19.20 23.18
N VAL A 576 -1.46 17.92 23.50
CA VAL A 576 -0.60 16.82 23.01
C VAL A 576 -0.60 16.67 21.49
N ILE A 577 -1.63 17.16 20.79
CA ILE A 577 -1.73 17.12 19.32
C ILE A 577 -1.21 18.40 18.66
N SER A 578 -0.79 19.41 19.43
CA SER A 578 -0.18 20.66 18.92
C SER A 578 1.25 20.83 19.43
N LYS A 579 2.18 19.90 19.13
CA LYS A 579 3.57 19.98 19.61
C LYS A 579 4.57 20.35 18.52
N ALA A 580 5.61 21.10 18.87
CA ALA A 580 6.78 21.28 18.02
C ALA A 580 7.54 19.95 17.86
N ALA A 581 7.71 19.45 16.64
CA ALA A 581 8.45 18.20 16.39
C ALA A 581 9.97 18.36 16.51
N VAL A 582 10.48 19.58 16.31
CA VAL A 582 11.90 19.94 16.49
C VAL A 582 12.01 21.34 17.06
N ASN A 583 13.22 21.72 17.46
CA ASN A 583 13.51 23.09 17.88
C ASN A 583 13.20 24.07 16.73
N ARG A 584 12.52 25.17 17.04
CA ARG A 584 12.16 26.22 16.09
C ARG A 584 12.54 27.59 16.64
N THR A 585 12.73 28.53 15.73
CA THR A 585 12.97 29.92 16.05
C THR A 585 12.15 30.80 15.11
N PHE A 586 11.42 31.75 15.66
CA PHE A 586 10.59 32.69 14.91
C PHE A 586 10.89 34.14 15.29
N SER A 587 10.78 35.04 14.33
CA SER A 587 10.74 36.47 14.61
C SER A 587 9.30 36.87 14.92
N VAL A 588 9.07 37.50 16.07
CA VAL A 588 7.75 37.95 16.51
C VAL A 588 7.93 39.38 17.00
N GLU A 589 7.28 40.36 16.38
CA GLU A 589 7.25 41.75 16.86
C GLU A 589 8.65 42.33 17.20
N GLY A 590 9.67 42.03 16.39
CA GLY A 590 11.04 42.52 16.57
C GLY A 590 11.88 41.74 17.60
N ARG A 591 11.34 40.70 18.24
CA ARG A 591 12.08 39.76 19.09
C ARG A 591 12.18 38.37 18.47
N ILE A 592 13.12 37.57 18.98
CA ILE A 592 13.27 36.17 18.64
C ILE A 592 12.63 35.30 19.70
N VAL A 593 11.74 34.40 19.29
CA VAL A 593 11.12 33.38 20.15
C VAL A 593 11.66 32.01 19.74
N SER A 594 12.25 31.31 20.71
CA SER A 594 12.75 29.95 20.54
C SER A 594 11.79 28.95 21.18
N ILE A 595 11.46 27.90 20.44
CA ILE A 595 10.53 26.84 20.85
C ILE A 595 11.29 25.52 20.80
N SER A 596 11.35 24.81 21.92
CA SER A 596 12.01 23.52 22.00
C SER A 596 11.15 22.39 21.43
N LYS A 597 11.79 21.31 20.95
CA LYS A 597 11.12 20.06 20.59
C LYS A 597 10.24 19.58 21.75
N GLY A 598 9.02 19.17 21.43
CA GLY A 598 8.04 18.65 22.38
C GLY A 598 7.18 19.71 23.08
N THR A 599 7.52 21.00 22.97
CA THR A 599 6.70 22.09 23.51
C THR A 599 5.32 22.09 22.86
N GLN A 600 4.27 22.08 23.69
CA GLN A 600 2.89 22.28 23.24
C GLN A 600 2.74 23.74 22.80
N ILE A 601 2.25 23.94 21.60
CA ILE A 601 2.06 25.24 20.96
C ILE A 601 0.73 25.79 21.43
N GLY A 602 0.78 26.91 22.16
CA GLY A 602 -0.36 27.71 22.55
C GLY A 602 -0.15 29.18 22.18
N CYS A 603 -1.23 29.98 22.22
CA CYS A 603 -1.20 31.40 21.87
C CYS A 603 -0.25 32.21 22.77
N GLY A 604 -0.12 31.82 24.03
CA GLY A 604 0.70 32.48 25.04
C GLY A 604 2.22 32.44 24.82
N LEU A 605 2.71 31.63 23.87
CA LEU A 605 4.15 31.46 23.65
C LEU A 605 4.81 32.68 22.99
N CYS A 606 4.08 33.33 22.09
CA CYS A 606 4.60 34.40 21.24
C CYS A 606 3.99 35.76 21.59
N HIS A 607 2.79 35.80 22.17
CA HIS A 607 2.09 37.02 22.55
C HIS A 607 1.06 36.71 23.65
N GLU A 608 0.32 37.71 24.12
CA GLU A 608 -0.75 37.50 25.10
C GLU A 608 -1.82 36.54 24.55
N ASN A 609 -2.30 35.62 25.40
CA ASN A 609 -3.34 34.68 25.02
C ASN A 609 -4.73 35.33 25.10
N VAL A 610 -5.19 35.82 23.94
CA VAL A 610 -6.50 36.46 23.79
C VAL A 610 -7.70 35.52 23.96
N LEU A 611 -7.49 34.20 24.14
CA LEU A 611 -8.56 33.21 24.34
C LEU A 611 -8.85 32.91 25.83
N VAL A 612 -7.96 33.29 26.74
CA VAL A 612 -8.09 33.03 28.20
C VAL A 612 -8.91 34.10 28.92
N VAL A 613 -9.20 35.23 28.27
CA VAL A 613 -9.83 36.38 28.94
C VAL A 613 -11.19 36.69 28.30
N GLY A 614 -12.26 36.44 29.04
CA GLY A 614 -13.56 37.02 28.76
C GLY A 614 -13.45 38.55 28.72
N GLY A 615 -13.64 39.12 27.52
CA GLY A 615 -14.07 40.50 27.27
C GLY A 615 -13.21 41.62 27.86
N ARG A 616 -12.33 42.20 27.04
CA ARG A 616 -12.21 43.67 26.90
C ARG A 616 -11.96 43.99 25.42
N GLY A 617 -13.06 44.04 24.68
CA GLY A 617 -13.15 44.89 23.48
C GLY A 617 -13.35 46.34 23.88
#